data_AF-A0A174N2A8-F1
#
_entry.id   AF-A0A174N2A8-F1
#
_cell.length_a   1.000
_cell.length_b   1.000
_cell.length_c   1.000
_cell.angle_alpha   90.00
_cell.angle_beta   90.00
_cell.angle_gamma   90.00
#
_symmetry.space_group_name_H-M   'P 1'
#
loop_
_entity.id
_entity.type
_entity.pdbx_description
1 polymer ?
#
loop_
_entity_poly.entity_id
_entity_poly.type
_entity_poly.pdbx_seq_one_letter_code
_entity_poly.pdbx_strand_id
1 'polypeptide(L)'
;MGNFFTKSRIALLVIFSVLIIDQIIKVWIKTHMYWHESIRVTDWFYIYFTENNGMAFGMEILGKLFLTSFRIVAVTIIGWFLYKFVKQGVKTGFIICISLILTGALGNIIDSVFYGVLFNESTHSQIASFLPEGGGYASLFYGKVVDMFYFPIIDTNWPQWLPFIGGQHFIFFSPIFNFADAAISCGIISLLLFYSKYLNEVFHTVTPNLTKIGKNGIKIGITCIALGWLIGYIFNDIKLFVDMLMQGCILILIGITVYIIGKIKKNKK
;
A
#
# COMPACT_ATOMS: atom_id res chain seq x y z
N MET A 1 4.57 34.35 20.38
CA MET A 1 5.10 33.24 19.55
C MET A 1 3.94 32.56 18.85
N GLY A 2 3.82 32.71 17.52
CA GLY A 2 2.80 31.99 16.76
C GLY A 2 3.05 30.49 16.83
N ASN A 3 1.98 29.70 16.99
CA ASN A 3 2.09 28.25 17.08
C ASN A 3 2.70 27.69 15.78
N PHE A 4 3.97 27.30 15.80
CA PHE A 4 4.75 26.99 14.60
C PHE A 4 4.17 25.79 13.82
N PHE A 5 3.45 24.91 14.53
CA PHE A 5 2.84 23.68 14.03
C PHE A 5 1.32 23.79 13.85
N THR A 6 0.87 24.59 12.88
CA THR A 6 -0.53 24.52 12.46
C THR A 6 -0.81 23.17 11.81
N LYS A 7 -2.05 22.69 11.89
CA LYS A 7 -2.45 21.39 11.32
C LYS A 7 -2.16 21.31 9.81
N SER A 8 -2.29 22.42 9.09
CA SER A 8 -1.90 22.51 7.67
C SER A 8 -0.40 22.29 7.47
N ARG A 9 0.45 22.90 8.31
CA ARG A 9 1.91 22.73 8.21
C ARG A 9 2.33 21.31 8.54
N ILE A 10 1.70 20.68 9.53
CA ILE A 10 1.94 19.25 9.84
C ILE A 10 1.58 18.38 8.64
N ALA A 11 0.41 18.58 8.04
CA ALA A 11 0.00 17.83 6.85
C ALA A 11 1.01 17.99 5.71
N LEU A 12 1.39 19.24 5.38
CA LEU A 12 2.37 19.51 4.33
C LEU A 12 3.75 18.90 4.64
N LEU A 13 4.21 18.96 5.89
CA LEU A 13 5.48 18.36 6.30
C LEU A 13 5.45 16.85 6.09
N VAL A 14 4.38 16.17 6.51
CA VAL A 14 4.21 14.72 6.28
C VAL A 14 4.19 14.43 4.79
N ILE A 15 3.42 15.20 4.00
CA ILE A 15 3.32 15.00 2.55
C ILE A 15 4.67 15.15 1.87
N PHE A 16 5.38 16.26 2.07
CA PHE A 16 6.65 16.47 1.39
C PHE A 16 7.74 15.52 1.87
N SER A 17 7.83 15.25 3.17
CA SER A 17 8.87 14.34 3.69
C SER A 17 8.71 12.92 3.15
N VAL A 18 7.50 12.35 3.22
CA VAL A 18 7.24 10.98 2.74
C VAL A 18 7.41 10.89 1.23
N LEU A 19 6.92 11.88 0.46
CA LEU A 19 7.05 11.89 -1.00
C LEU A 19 8.51 11.98 -1.45
N ILE A 20 9.31 12.85 -0.81
CA ILE A 20 10.73 13.00 -1.13
C ILE A 20 11.49 11.71 -0.82
N ILE A 21 11.25 11.09 0.34
CA ILE A 21 11.89 9.83 0.72
C ILE A 21 11.52 8.72 -0.27
N ASP A 22 10.23 8.56 -0.59
CA ASP A 22 9.76 7.56 -1.56
C ASP A 22 10.47 7.70 -2.91
N GLN A 23 10.47 8.90 -3.48
CA GLN A 23 11.04 9.15 -4.80
C GLN A 23 12.58 9.04 -4.80
N ILE A 24 13.27 9.46 -3.73
CA ILE A 24 14.73 9.25 -3.61
C ILE A 24 15.06 7.75 -3.63
N ILE A 25 14.36 6.94 -2.83
CA ILE A 25 14.62 5.49 -2.76
C ILE A 25 14.35 4.85 -4.12
N LYS A 26 13.21 5.16 -4.76
CA LYS A 26 12.84 4.58 -6.07
C LYS A 26 13.81 4.94 -7.18
N VAL A 27 14.21 6.22 -7.27
CA VAL A 27 15.22 6.66 -8.24
C VAL A 27 16.55 5.97 -7.98
N TRP A 28 16.97 5.85 -6.71
CA TRP A 28 18.20 5.16 -6.36
C TRP A 28 18.19 3.69 -6.81
N ILE A 29 17.15 2.94 -6.45
CA ILE A 29 16.97 1.53 -6.85
C ILE A 29 17.06 1.39 -8.37
N LYS A 30 16.31 2.21 -9.12
CA LYS A 30 16.26 2.13 -10.58
C LYS A 30 17.59 2.46 -11.26
N THR A 31 18.40 3.33 -10.66
CA THR A 31 19.67 3.81 -11.23
C THR A 31 20.90 3.12 -10.67
N HIS A 32 20.74 2.15 -9.76
CA HIS A 32 21.87 1.45 -9.13
C HIS A 32 21.71 -0.07 -9.09
N MET A 33 20.54 -0.61 -9.44
CA MET A 33 20.29 -2.06 -9.43
C MET A 33 19.85 -2.57 -10.79
N TYR A 34 20.25 -3.81 -11.12
CA TYR A 34 19.68 -4.57 -12.23
C TYR A 34 18.27 -5.05 -11.86
N TRP A 35 17.42 -5.22 -12.86
CA TRP A 35 16.08 -5.76 -12.62
C TRP A 35 16.19 -7.16 -11.98
N HIS A 36 15.41 -7.39 -10.91
CA HIS A 36 15.45 -8.58 -10.06
C HIS A 36 16.76 -8.83 -9.30
N GLU A 37 17.65 -7.84 -9.22
CA GLU A 37 18.77 -7.87 -8.29
C GLU A 37 18.27 -7.82 -6.83
N SER A 38 18.97 -8.54 -5.96
CA SER A 38 18.67 -8.64 -4.54
C SER A 38 19.88 -8.28 -3.71
N ILE A 39 19.74 -7.27 -2.84
CA ILE A 39 20.72 -6.91 -1.82
C ILE A 39 20.20 -7.43 -0.48
N ARG A 40 20.92 -8.38 0.12
CA ARG A 40 20.60 -8.89 1.45
C ARG A 40 20.97 -7.85 2.51
N VAL A 41 19.98 -7.42 3.30
CA VAL A 41 20.19 -6.55 4.47
C VAL A 41 20.30 -7.41 5.73
N THR A 42 19.35 -8.32 5.93
CA THR A 42 19.36 -9.38 6.95
C THR A 42 18.71 -10.65 6.39
N ASP A 43 18.69 -11.74 7.17
CA ASP A 43 18.10 -13.02 6.73
C ASP A 43 16.61 -12.94 6.42
N TRP A 44 15.93 -11.97 7.02
CA TRP A 44 14.49 -11.74 6.91
C TRP A 44 14.16 -10.42 6.19
N PHE A 45 15.16 -9.70 5.65
CA PHE A 45 14.96 -8.44 4.94
C PHE A 45 15.95 -8.27 3.77
N TYR A 46 15.40 -8.07 2.58
CA TYR A 46 16.11 -7.84 1.34
C TYR A 46 15.59 -6.56 0.67
N ILE A 47 16.52 -5.86 0.01
CA ILE A 47 16.18 -4.88 -1.01
C ILE A 47 16.19 -5.63 -2.34
N TYR A 48 15.00 -5.86 -2.92
CA TYR A 48 14.80 -6.65 -4.13
C TYR A 48 14.15 -5.79 -5.20
N PHE A 49 14.87 -5.47 -6.27
CA PHE A 49 14.34 -4.58 -7.29
C PHE A 49 13.32 -5.29 -8.19
N THR A 50 12.07 -4.85 -8.14
CA THR A 50 11.05 -5.22 -9.13
C THR A 50 10.26 -3.99 -9.58
N GLU A 51 9.54 -4.15 -10.69
CA GLU A 51 8.70 -3.11 -11.26
C GLU A 51 7.29 -3.65 -11.50
N ASN A 52 6.31 -3.03 -10.87
CA ASN A 52 4.91 -3.42 -10.99
C ASN A 52 4.19 -2.55 -12.02
N ASN A 53 3.39 -3.17 -12.88
CA ASN A 53 2.53 -2.43 -13.82
C ASN A 53 1.38 -1.66 -13.15
N GLY A 54 1.28 -1.69 -11.83
CA GLY A 54 0.16 -1.16 -11.05
C GLY A 54 -1.03 -2.11 -11.03
N MET A 55 -0.82 -3.40 -11.34
CA MET A 55 -1.84 -4.44 -11.37
C MET A 55 -1.54 -5.46 -10.26
N ALA A 56 -2.31 -5.42 -9.18
CA ALA A 56 -2.29 -6.51 -8.21
C ALA A 56 -3.26 -7.63 -8.66
N PHE A 57 -2.85 -8.89 -8.52
CA PHE A 57 -3.72 -10.08 -8.57
C PHE A 57 -4.64 -10.23 -9.80
N GLY A 58 -4.10 -10.15 -11.02
CA GLY A 58 -4.82 -10.58 -12.23
C GLY A 58 -5.92 -9.62 -12.71
N MET A 59 -5.95 -8.37 -12.24
CA MET A 59 -6.74 -7.29 -12.84
C MET A 59 -6.20 -6.82 -14.21
N GLU A 60 -5.59 -7.71 -14.99
CA GLU A 60 -5.17 -7.45 -16.38
C GLU A 60 -6.37 -7.05 -17.28
N ILE A 61 -7.59 -7.34 -16.83
CA ILE A 61 -8.84 -6.98 -17.51
C ILE A 61 -9.06 -5.45 -17.54
N LEU A 62 -8.51 -4.70 -16.57
CA LEU A 62 -8.61 -3.24 -16.53
C LEU A 62 -7.27 -2.61 -16.95
N GLY A 63 -7.27 -1.87 -18.06
CA GLY A 63 -6.05 -1.25 -18.59
C GLY A 63 -5.38 -0.30 -17.59
N LYS A 64 -4.05 -0.28 -17.61
CA LYS A 64 -3.18 0.56 -16.75
C LYS A 64 -3.59 2.04 -16.64
N LEU A 65 -4.05 2.61 -17.76
CA LEU A 65 -4.55 3.99 -17.82
C LEU A 65 -5.77 4.19 -16.91
N PHE A 66 -6.68 3.22 -16.87
CA PHE A 66 -7.86 3.27 -16.00
C PHE A 66 -7.45 3.23 -14.52
N LEU A 67 -6.55 2.32 -14.16
CA LEU A 67 -6.05 2.21 -12.78
C LEU A 67 -5.35 3.48 -12.30
N THR A 68 -4.52 4.08 -13.16
CA THR A 68 -3.81 5.33 -12.86
C THR A 68 -4.79 6.50 -12.78
N SER A 69 -5.73 6.61 -13.72
CA SER A 69 -6.75 7.67 -13.72
C SER A 69 -7.65 7.59 -12.48
N PHE A 70 -8.05 6.37 -12.10
CA PHE A 70 -8.82 6.14 -10.87
C PHE A 70 -8.03 6.58 -9.63
N ARG A 71 -6.73 6.26 -9.55
CA ARG A 71 -5.85 6.71 -8.45
C ARG A 71 -5.82 8.24 -8.34
N ILE A 72 -5.73 8.93 -9.47
CA ILE A 72 -5.71 10.41 -9.54
C ILE A 72 -7.03 11.00 -9.00
N VAL A 73 -8.18 10.43 -9.40
CA VAL A 73 -9.49 10.85 -8.89
C VAL A 73 -9.55 10.63 -7.37
N ALA A 74 -9.14 9.46 -6.90
CA ALA A 74 -9.10 9.13 -5.48
C ALA A 74 -8.24 10.11 -4.67
N VAL A 75 -7.01 10.38 -5.11
CA VAL A 75 -6.10 11.35 -4.49
C VAL A 75 -6.68 12.76 -4.47
N THR A 76 -7.35 13.18 -5.54
CA THR A 76 -8.02 14.50 -5.60
C THR A 76 -9.12 14.60 -4.54
N ILE A 77 -9.92 13.55 -4.39
CA ILE A 77 -10.99 13.47 -3.38
C ILE A 77 -10.39 13.48 -1.97
N ILE A 78 -9.36 12.66 -1.69
CA ILE A 78 -8.68 12.62 -0.39
C ILE A 78 -8.07 13.99 -0.06
N GLY A 79 -7.41 14.65 -1.01
CA GLY A 79 -6.83 15.98 -0.82
C GLY A 79 -7.88 17.03 -0.49
N TRP A 80 -9.03 16.99 -1.16
CA TRP A 80 -10.17 17.86 -0.85
C TRP A 80 -10.72 17.63 0.57
N PHE A 81 -10.85 16.37 0.98
CA PHE A 81 -11.27 16.03 2.35
C PHE A 81 -10.22 16.47 3.38
N LEU A 82 -8.94 16.24 3.12
CA LEU A 82 -7.84 16.67 4.00
C LEU A 82 -7.89 18.17 4.25
N TYR A 83 -8.10 18.97 3.20
CA TYR A 83 -8.29 20.42 3.32
C TYR A 83 -9.46 20.78 4.25
N LYS A 84 -10.61 20.10 4.09
CA LYS A 84 -11.79 20.31 4.94
C LYS A 84 -11.53 19.91 6.39
N PHE A 85 -10.90 18.76 6.61
CA PHE A 85 -10.55 18.24 7.93
C PHE A 85 -9.60 19.19 8.68
N VAL A 86 -8.59 19.71 8.00
CA VAL A 86 -7.67 20.72 8.55
C VAL A 86 -8.43 21.98 8.97
N LYS A 87 -9.34 22.49 8.13
CA LYS A 87 -10.15 23.67 8.44
C LYS A 87 -11.11 23.47 9.60
N GLN A 88 -11.66 22.27 9.76
CA GLN A 88 -12.55 21.93 10.88
C GLN A 88 -11.82 21.59 12.17
N GLY A 89 -10.49 21.66 12.17
CA GLY A 89 -9.71 21.43 13.38
C GLY A 89 -9.81 20.01 13.91
N VAL A 90 -9.98 19.00 13.04
CA VAL A 90 -10.02 17.59 13.48
C VAL A 90 -8.69 17.17 14.14
N LYS A 91 -8.70 16.06 14.90
CA LYS A 91 -7.51 15.58 15.64
C LYS A 91 -6.27 15.49 14.75
N THR A 92 -5.12 15.95 15.25
CA THR A 92 -3.86 16.00 14.49
C THR A 92 -3.42 14.62 13.98
N GLY A 93 -3.53 13.57 14.80
CA GLY A 93 -3.18 12.22 14.36
C GLY A 93 -4.06 11.70 13.22
N PHE A 94 -5.34 12.10 13.15
CA PHE A 94 -6.21 11.80 12.02
C PHE A 94 -5.70 12.47 10.73
N ILE A 95 -5.27 13.74 10.82
CA ILE A 95 -4.69 14.49 9.70
C ILE A 95 -3.41 13.82 9.21
N ILE A 96 -2.56 13.34 10.12
CA ILE A 96 -1.34 12.59 9.77
C ILE A 96 -1.71 11.30 9.02
N CYS A 97 -2.69 10.52 9.51
CA CYS A 97 -3.13 9.29 8.84
C CYS A 97 -3.60 9.56 7.39
N ILE A 98 -4.46 10.56 7.20
CA ILE A 98 -4.95 10.93 5.87
C ILE A 98 -3.81 11.47 4.98
N SER A 99 -2.86 12.21 5.56
CA SER A 99 -1.69 12.73 4.83
C SER A 99 -0.78 11.60 4.36
N LEU A 100 -0.57 10.55 5.17
CA LEU A 100 0.21 9.37 4.77
C LEU A 100 -0.44 8.63 3.58
N ILE A 101 -1.75 8.38 3.67
CA ILE A 101 -2.53 7.71 2.60
C ILE A 101 -2.47 8.53 1.31
N LEU A 102 -2.73 9.84 1.40
CA LEU A 102 -2.67 10.76 0.27
C LEU A 102 -1.29 10.72 -0.41
N THR A 103 -0.24 10.75 0.40
CA THR A 103 1.13 10.89 -0.09
C THR A 103 1.67 9.61 -0.70
N GLY A 104 1.41 8.45 -0.09
CA GLY A 104 1.81 7.19 -0.70
C GLY A 104 1.08 6.97 -2.03
N ALA A 105 -0.22 7.28 -2.10
CA ALA A 105 -0.95 7.22 -3.36
C ALA A 105 -0.39 8.19 -4.40
N LEU A 106 -0.01 9.41 -4.00
CA LEU A 106 0.69 10.37 -4.86
C LEU A 106 2.04 9.83 -5.37
N GLY A 107 2.86 9.23 -4.50
CA GLY A 107 4.16 8.64 -4.88
C GLY A 107 3.99 7.60 -5.98
N ASN A 108 3.05 6.67 -5.83
CA ASN A 108 2.79 5.66 -6.85
C ASN A 108 2.14 6.24 -8.13
N ILE A 109 1.40 7.36 -8.05
CA ILE A 109 0.96 8.10 -9.25
C ILE A 109 2.16 8.66 -10.01
N ILE A 110 3.15 9.23 -9.33
CA ILE A 110 4.33 9.82 -9.98
C ILE A 110 5.03 8.76 -10.83
N ASP A 111 5.26 7.57 -10.29
CA ASP A 111 5.86 6.47 -11.03
C ASP A 111 5.01 6.09 -12.25
N SER A 112 3.71 5.84 -12.03
CA SER A 112 2.80 5.39 -13.08
C SER A 112 2.65 6.40 -14.21
N VAL A 113 2.65 7.70 -13.88
CA VAL A 113 2.49 8.78 -14.87
C VAL A 113 3.80 9.09 -15.58
N PHE A 114 4.91 9.19 -14.86
CA PHE A 114 6.14 9.81 -15.38
C PHE A 114 7.30 8.85 -15.62
N TYR A 115 7.45 7.76 -14.85
CA TYR A 115 8.69 6.95 -14.94
C TYR A 115 8.88 6.29 -16.31
N GLY A 116 7.78 6.02 -17.03
CA GLY A 116 7.84 5.56 -18.41
C GLY A 116 8.57 6.51 -19.34
N VAL A 117 8.38 7.82 -19.16
CA VAL A 117 8.99 8.87 -19.98
C VAL A 117 10.39 9.23 -19.48
N LEU A 118 10.61 9.16 -18.16
CA LEU A 118 11.82 9.65 -17.51
C LEU A 118 13.00 8.68 -17.53
N PHE A 119 12.76 7.39 -17.72
CA PHE A 119 13.82 6.38 -17.66
C PHE A 119 13.76 5.43 -18.85
N ASN A 120 14.88 4.83 -19.22
CA ASN A 120 14.88 3.63 -20.06
C ASN A 120 14.46 2.39 -19.25
N GLU A 121 14.30 1.28 -19.96
CA GLU A 121 13.85 0.03 -19.38
C GLU A 121 14.88 -0.53 -18.40
N SER A 122 14.41 -1.00 -17.24
CA SER A 122 15.22 -1.76 -16.29
C SER A 122 15.35 -3.19 -16.81
N THR A 123 16.58 -3.68 -16.96
CA THR A 123 16.83 -5.04 -17.45
C THR A 123 17.79 -5.80 -16.54
N HIS A 124 17.95 -7.10 -16.77
CA HIS A 124 18.91 -7.94 -16.03
C HIS A 124 20.38 -7.66 -16.38
N SER A 125 20.65 -6.92 -17.46
CA SER A 125 22.01 -6.67 -17.95
C SER A 125 22.38 -5.19 -18.05
N GLN A 126 21.42 -4.30 -17.86
CA GLN A 126 21.62 -2.86 -17.93
C GLN A 126 20.86 -2.15 -16.81
N ILE A 127 21.59 -1.30 -16.09
CA ILE A 127 21.04 -0.38 -15.10
C ILE A 127 20.32 0.77 -15.83
N ALA A 128 19.15 1.17 -15.35
CA ALA A 128 18.39 2.23 -15.99
C ALA A 128 19.04 3.60 -15.77
N SER A 129 19.04 4.42 -16.81
CA SER A 129 19.48 5.81 -16.85
C SER A 129 18.28 6.75 -16.81
N PHE A 130 18.46 7.90 -16.14
CA PHE A 130 17.50 9.00 -16.16
C PHE A 130 17.67 9.85 -17.43
N LEU A 131 16.57 10.19 -18.09
CA LEU A 131 16.50 10.95 -19.35
C LEU A 131 17.45 10.42 -20.43
N PRO A 132 17.29 9.15 -20.86
CA PRO A 132 18.09 8.59 -21.95
C PRO A 132 17.88 9.36 -23.26
N GLU A 133 18.93 9.46 -24.08
CA GLU A 133 18.86 10.14 -25.40
C GLU A 133 17.79 9.54 -26.33
N GLY A 134 17.56 8.22 -26.24
CA GLY A 134 16.54 7.50 -27.02
C GLY A 134 15.10 7.66 -26.51
N GLY A 135 14.88 8.45 -25.45
CA GLY A 135 13.58 8.57 -24.79
C GLY A 135 13.29 7.43 -23.80
N GLY A 136 12.28 7.63 -22.96
CA GLY A 136 11.91 6.65 -21.95
C GLY A 136 11.26 5.37 -22.51
N TYR A 137 11.14 4.34 -21.67
CA TYR A 137 10.60 3.03 -22.07
C TYR A 137 9.10 3.01 -22.36
N ALA A 138 8.34 4.04 -21.98
CA ALA A 138 6.91 4.11 -22.22
C ALA A 138 6.39 5.55 -22.30
N SER A 139 5.19 5.72 -22.85
CA SER A 139 4.49 7.01 -22.84
C SER A 139 3.98 7.38 -21.44
N LEU A 140 3.54 8.63 -21.30
CA LEU A 140 2.89 9.15 -20.09
C LEU A 140 1.73 8.23 -19.66
N PHE A 141 1.56 8.00 -18.35
CA PHE A 141 0.59 7.06 -17.74
C PHE A 141 0.91 5.57 -17.86
N TYR A 142 1.99 5.19 -18.55
CA TYR A 142 2.39 3.80 -18.71
C TYR A 142 3.68 3.42 -17.97
N GLY A 143 4.14 4.27 -17.04
CA GLY A 143 5.27 3.97 -16.16
C GLY A 143 4.96 2.85 -15.15
N LYS A 144 5.95 2.02 -14.82
CA LYS A 144 5.86 0.98 -13.80
C LYS A 144 6.20 1.57 -12.42
N VAL A 145 5.54 1.09 -11.38
CA VAL A 145 5.82 1.42 -9.98
C VAL A 145 7.05 0.62 -9.53
N VAL A 146 8.01 1.28 -8.89
CA VAL A 146 9.24 0.63 -8.42
C VAL A 146 9.01 0.08 -7.01
N ASP A 147 9.17 -1.23 -6.84
CA ASP A 147 9.03 -1.93 -5.56
C ASP A 147 10.39 -2.51 -5.15
N MET A 148 10.68 -2.50 -3.84
CA MET A 148 12.01 -2.83 -3.34
C MET A 148 12.07 -3.58 -2.01
N PHE A 149 11.09 -3.42 -1.13
CA PHE A 149 11.16 -4.03 0.20
C PHE A 149 10.59 -5.45 0.20
N TYR A 150 11.44 -6.42 0.51
CA TYR A 150 11.09 -7.84 0.56
C TYR A 150 11.44 -8.45 1.92
N PHE A 151 10.45 -9.03 2.60
CA PHE A 151 10.62 -9.61 3.94
C PHE A 151 10.16 -11.07 4.02
N PRO A 152 10.94 -12.04 3.51
CA PRO A 152 10.59 -13.45 3.63
C PRO A 152 10.75 -13.92 5.09
N ILE A 153 9.79 -13.58 5.96
CA ILE A 153 9.89 -13.78 7.42
C ILE A 153 9.93 -15.27 7.77
N ILE A 154 9.16 -16.09 7.05
CA ILE A 154 9.25 -17.55 7.18
C ILE A 154 9.45 -18.10 5.79
N ASP A 155 10.60 -18.70 5.55
CA ASP A 155 10.92 -19.40 4.31
C ASP A 155 11.19 -20.87 4.65
N THR A 156 10.23 -21.74 4.35
CA THR A 156 10.29 -23.16 4.74
C THR A 156 9.45 -24.03 3.81
N ASN A 157 9.59 -25.34 3.93
CA ASN A 157 8.70 -26.28 3.25
C ASN A 157 7.58 -26.71 4.18
N TRP A 158 6.37 -26.88 3.64
CA TRP A 158 5.26 -27.47 4.40
C TRP A 158 5.64 -28.86 4.93
N PRO A 159 5.28 -29.21 6.18
CA PRO A 159 5.51 -30.54 6.70
C PRO A 159 4.95 -31.63 5.78
N GLN A 160 5.74 -32.68 5.54
CA GLN A 160 5.39 -33.77 4.61
C GLN A 160 4.06 -34.48 4.93
N TRP A 161 3.60 -34.42 6.18
CA TRP A 161 2.36 -35.07 6.62
C TRP A 161 1.09 -34.28 6.25
N LEU A 162 1.20 -33.03 5.75
CA LEU A 162 0.04 -32.25 5.34
C LEU A 162 -0.51 -32.78 3.99
N PRO A 163 -1.82 -33.11 3.92
CA PRO A 163 -2.42 -33.53 2.66
C PRO A 163 -2.42 -32.37 1.65
N PHE A 164 -2.26 -32.71 0.37
CA PHE A 164 -2.27 -31.80 -0.79
C PHE A 164 -1.09 -30.82 -0.93
N ILE A 165 -0.59 -30.24 0.16
CA ILE A 165 0.46 -29.19 0.14
C ILE A 165 1.78 -29.60 0.81
N GLY A 166 1.85 -30.80 1.42
CA GLY A 166 3.05 -31.29 2.08
C GLY A 166 4.27 -31.32 1.16
N GLY A 167 5.40 -30.80 1.66
CA GLY A 167 6.65 -30.70 0.91
C GLY A 167 6.74 -29.53 -0.09
N GLN A 168 5.66 -28.77 -0.31
CA GLN A 168 5.73 -27.56 -1.15
C GLN A 168 6.45 -26.42 -0.42
N HIS A 169 7.18 -25.61 -1.19
CA HIS A 169 7.86 -24.42 -0.70
C HIS A 169 6.85 -23.35 -0.24
N PHE A 170 7.08 -22.76 0.91
CA PHE A 170 6.21 -21.78 1.55
C PHE A 170 7.02 -20.59 2.03
N ILE A 171 6.64 -19.42 1.53
CA ILE A 171 7.17 -18.13 2.00
C ILE A 171 6.01 -17.37 2.66
N PHE A 172 6.08 -17.21 3.98
CA PHE A 172 5.21 -16.28 4.71
C PHE A 172 5.67 -14.87 4.41
N PHE A 173 4.76 -14.07 3.85
CA PHE A 173 5.02 -12.71 3.36
C PHE A 173 5.97 -12.66 2.15
N SER A 174 5.53 -13.27 1.04
CA SER A 174 6.13 -13.12 -0.29
C SER A 174 6.06 -11.73 -0.97
N PRO A 175 5.15 -10.82 -0.59
CA PRO A 175 5.02 -9.54 -1.30
C PRO A 175 6.24 -8.63 -1.24
N ILE A 176 6.47 -7.93 -2.36
CA ILE A 176 7.46 -6.88 -2.49
C ILE A 176 6.69 -5.57 -2.65
N PHE A 177 7.05 -4.55 -1.87
CA PHE A 177 6.34 -3.29 -1.82
C PHE A 177 7.32 -2.12 -1.71
N ASN A 178 6.81 -0.89 -1.78
CA ASN A 178 7.62 0.32 -1.67
C ASN A 178 7.31 1.17 -0.44
N PHE A 179 8.04 2.27 -0.29
CA PHE A 179 7.87 3.17 0.85
C PHE A 179 6.50 3.87 0.85
N ALA A 180 5.97 4.23 -0.33
CA ALA A 180 4.62 4.73 -0.49
C ALA A 180 3.55 3.72 -0.02
N ASP A 181 3.68 2.43 -0.34
CA ASP A 181 2.74 1.39 0.11
C ASP A 181 2.78 1.24 1.63
N ALA A 182 3.98 1.26 2.22
CA ALA A 182 4.15 1.24 3.68
C ALA A 182 3.44 2.44 4.34
N ALA A 183 3.58 3.65 3.76
CA ALA A 183 2.92 4.85 4.26
C ALA A 183 1.38 4.73 4.18
N ILE A 184 0.85 4.21 3.06
CA ILE A 184 -0.58 3.91 2.91
C ILE A 184 -1.01 2.96 4.03
N SER A 185 -0.39 1.78 4.12
CA SER A 185 -0.73 0.75 5.12
C SER A 185 -0.71 1.30 6.55
N CYS A 186 0.37 1.97 6.95
CA CYS A 186 0.47 2.58 8.29
C CYS A 186 -0.62 3.62 8.55
N GLY A 187 -0.94 4.45 7.55
CA GLY A 187 -2.01 5.44 7.63
C GLY A 187 -3.38 4.79 7.84
N ILE A 188 -3.71 3.74 7.09
CA ILE A 188 -5.01 3.05 7.21
C ILE A 188 -5.10 2.25 8.51
N ILE A 189 -4.07 1.50 8.87
CA ILE A 189 -4.06 0.72 10.13
C ILE A 189 -4.27 1.66 11.31
N SER A 190 -3.54 2.79 11.34
CA SER A 190 -3.69 3.79 12.40
C SER A 190 -5.09 4.43 12.41
N LEU A 191 -5.65 4.71 11.23
CA LEU A 191 -7.01 5.23 11.08
C LEU A 191 -8.05 4.25 11.64
N LEU A 192 -7.93 2.96 11.33
CA LEU A 192 -8.88 1.92 11.76
C LEU A 192 -8.75 1.62 13.26
N LEU A 193 -7.53 1.50 13.78
CA LEU A 193 -7.30 1.17 15.20
C LEU A 193 -7.66 2.33 16.13
N PHE A 194 -7.26 3.56 15.80
CA PHE A 194 -7.36 4.69 16.73
C PHE A 194 -8.50 5.67 16.40
N TYR A 195 -9.01 5.65 15.16
CA TYR A 195 -9.94 6.67 14.68
C TYR A 195 -11.19 6.11 13.98
N SER A 196 -11.45 4.80 14.01
CA SER A 196 -12.61 4.19 13.34
C SER A 196 -13.95 4.82 13.73
N LYS A 197 -14.20 5.06 15.03
CA LYS A 197 -15.41 5.76 15.50
C LYS A 197 -15.40 7.25 15.13
N TYR A 198 -14.26 7.89 15.29
CA TYR A 198 -14.06 9.31 15.01
C TYR A 198 -14.24 9.65 13.53
N LEU A 199 -13.90 8.72 12.65
CA LEU A 199 -14.06 8.85 11.21
C LEU A 199 -15.53 9.15 10.85
N ASN A 200 -16.47 8.34 11.37
CA ASN A 200 -17.89 8.55 11.11
C ASN A 200 -18.37 9.93 11.60
N GLU A 201 -18.00 10.30 12.82
CA GLU A 201 -18.34 11.61 13.41
C GLU A 201 -17.84 12.77 12.53
N VAL A 202 -16.56 12.73 12.15
CA VAL A 202 -15.94 13.76 11.31
C VAL A 202 -16.62 13.84 9.95
N PHE A 203 -16.92 12.71 9.30
CA PHE A 203 -17.61 12.73 8.00
C PHE A 203 -18.98 13.40 8.10
N HIS A 204 -19.75 13.12 9.16
CA HIS A 204 -21.04 13.76 9.39
C HIS A 204 -20.92 15.28 9.60
N THR A 205 -19.92 15.73 10.36
CA THR A 205 -19.65 17.16 10.59
C THR A 205 -19.17 17.88 9.33
N VAL A 206 -18.37 17.21 8.50
CA VAL A 206 -17.77 17.80 7.30
C VAL A 206 -18.76 17.89 6.15
N THR A 207 -19.71 16.96 6.08
CA THR A 207 -20.65 16.83 4.96
C THR A 207 -22.12 16.80 5.39
N PRO A 208 -22.61 17.83 6.10
CA PRO A 208 -23.97 17.82 6.69
C PRO A 208 -25.10 17.79 5.65
N ASN A 209 -24.87 18.30 4.43
CA ASN A 209 -25.85 18.28 3.35
C ASN A 209 -25.84 16.95 2.58
N LEU A 210 -24.69 16.28 2.47
CA LEU A 210 -24.62 14.93 1.87
C LEU A 210 -25.32 13.90 2.77
N THR A 211 -25.26 14.10 4.09
CA THR A 211 -25.95 13.25 5.07
C THR A 211 -27.45 13.52 5.15
N LYS A 212 -27.90 14.78 4.98
CA LYS A 212 -29.34 15.13 4.88
C LYS A 212 -30.03 14.55 3.64
N ILE A 213 -29.34 14.52 2.49
CA ILE A 213 -29.83 13.87 1.26
C ILE A 213 -29.93 12.33 1.45
N GLY A 214 -29.24 11.77 2.44
CA GLY A 214 -29.17 10.35 2.75
C GLY A 214 -30.36 9.73 3.51
N LYS A 215 -31.46 10.46 3.75
CA LYS A 215 -32.68 9.89 4.37
C LYS A 215 -33.47 8.95 3.45
N ASN A 216 -33.22 8.97 2.14
CA ASN A 216 -33.79 8.01 1.19
C ASN A 216 -32.73 6.95 0.80
N GLY A 217 -32.49 5.98 1.69
CA GLY A 217 -32.07 4.58 1.48
C GLY A 217 -30.92 4.17 0.54
N ILE A 218 -30.46 4.98 -0.41
CA ILE A 218 -29.71 4.51 -1.60
C ILE A 218 -28.24 4.99 -1.62
N LYS A 219 -27.82 5.96 -0.78
CA LYS A 219 -26.47 6.56 -0.88
C LYS A 219 -25.56 6.52 0.36
N ILE A 220 -26.01 5.98 1.49
CA ILE A 220 -25.06 5.45 2.49
C ILE A 220 -24.25 4.32 1.83
N GLY A 221 -24.91 3.57 0.91
CA GLY A 221 -24.27 2.76 -0.12
C GLY A 221 -23.16 3.52 -0.83
N ILE A 222 -23.42 4.60 -1.59
CA ILE A 222 -22.39 5.26 -2.41
C ILE A 222 -21.22 5.87 -1.62
N THR A 223 -21.40 6.33 -0.37
CA THR A 223 -20.28 6.87 0.43
C THR A 223 -19.49 5.77 1.13
N CYS A 224 -20.15 4.71 1.61
CA CYS A 224 -19.50 3.49 2.12
C CYS A 224 -19.01 2.57 1.00
N ILE A 225 -19.47 2.74 -0.24
CA ILE A 225 -19.00 2.10 -1.47
C ILE A 225 -17.88 2.95 -2.05
N ALA A 226 -17.88 4.28 -1.95
CA ALA A 226 -16.73 5.11 -2.34
C ALA A 226 -15.60 4.96 -1.32
N LEU A 227 -15.88 4.99 0.00
CA LEU A 227 -14.92 4.55 1.00
C LEU A 227 -14.66 3.07 0.89
N GLY A 228 -15.63 2.20 0.58
CA GLY A 228 -15.46 0.75 0.45
C GLY A 228 -14.74 0.30 -0.83
N TRP A 229 -14.74 1.12 -1.88
CA TRP A 229 -13.99 0.98 -3.14
C TRP A 229 -12.68 1.74 -3.07
N LEU A 230 -12.59 2.85 -2.35
CA LEU A 230 -11.33 3.48 -1.99
C LEU A 230 -10.57 2.55 -1.06
N ILE A 231 -11.24 1.98 -0.06
CA ILE A 231 -10.86 0.84 0.77
C ILE A 231 -10.67 -0.36 -0.13
N GLY A 232 -11.48 -0.64 -1.15
CA GLY A 232 -11.32 -1.74 -2.12
C GLY A 232 -10.04 -1.65 -2.97
N TYR A 233 -9.67 -0.44 -3.36
CA TYR A 233 -8.48 -0.08 -4.12
C TYR A 233 -7.25 -0.07 -3.21
N ILE A 234 -7.39 0.55 -2.03
CA ILE A 234 -6.51 0.39 -0.88
C ILE A 234 -6.44 -1.09 -0.45
N PHE A 235 -7.45 -1.92 -0.72
CA PHE A 235 -7.56 -3.35 -0.42
C PHE A 235 -6.91 -4.19 -1.47
N ASN A 236 -6.53 -3.68 -2.63
CA ASN A 236 -5.53 -4.39 -3.43
C ASN A 236 -4.14 -4.28 -2.79
N ASP A 237 -3.84 -3.14 -2.13
CA ASP A 237 -2.62 -2.97 -1.31
C ASP A 237 -2.77 -3.56 0.12
N ILE A 238 -3.98 -3.60 0.69
CA ILE A 238 -4.33 -4.21 1.99
C ILE A 238 -4.64 -5.70 1.81
N LYS A 239 -4.89 -6.27 0.63
CA LYS A 239 -5.03 -7.73 0.49
C LYS A 239 -3.74 -8.42 0.92
N LEU A 240 -2.60 -7.78 0.67
CA LEU A 240 -1.31 -8.08 1.29
C LEU A 240 -1.38 -8.20 2.81
N PHE A 241 -2.01 -7.22 3.45
CA PHE A 241 -2.08 -7.06 4.90
C PHE A 241 -3.21 -7.87 5.56
N VAL A 242 -4.31 -8.11 4.84
CA VAL A 242 -5.39 -9.03 5.20
C VAL A 242 -4.89 -10.45 4.98
N ASP A 243 -4.10 -10.74 3.95
CA ASP A 243 -3.37 -11.99 3.80
C ASP A 243 -2.31 -12.11 4.91
N MET A 244 -1.61 -11.05 5.33
CA MET A 244 -0.74 -11.08 6.53
C MET A 244 -1.51 -11.45 7.81
N LEU A 245 -2.66 -10.82 8.05
CA LEU A 245 -3.50 -11.09 9.24
C LEU A 245 -4.17 -12.46 9.16
N MET A 246 -4.64 -12.87 7.98
CA MET A 246 -5.31 -14.15 7.75
C MET A 246 -4.30 -15.31 7.75
N GLN A 247 -3.13 -15.17 7.12
CA GLN A 247 -2.05 -16.15 7.19
C GLN A 247 -1.51 -16.24 8.62
N GLY A 248 -1.37 -15.12 9.35
CA GLY A 248 -1.00 -15.13 10.76
C GLY A 248 -2.02 -15.86 11.64
N CYS A 249 -3.32 -15.59 11.49
CA CYS A 249 -4.39 -16.27 12.21
C CYS A 249 -4.51 -17.76 11.83
N ILE A 250 -4.35 -18.10 10.55
CA ILE A 250 -4.37 -19.48 10.05
C ILE A 250 -3.16 -20.26 10.58
N LEU A 251 -1.96 -19.67 10.63
CA LEU A 251 -0.76 -20.30 11.19
C LEU A 251 -0.87 -20.50 12.71
N ILE A 252 -1.49 -19.56 13.44
CA ILE A 252 -1.79 -19.73 14.87
C ILE A 252 -2.79 -20.88 15.06
N LEU A 253 -3.85 -20.95 14.25
CA LEU A 253 -4.84 -22.02 14.31
C LEU A 253 -4.23 -23.38 13.95
N ILE A 254 -3.45 -23.47 12.87
CA ILE A 254 -2.73 -24.70 12.48
C ILE A 254 -1.72 -25.10 13.56
N GLY A 255 -0.96 -24.16 14.12
CA GLY A 255 -0.02 -24.40 15.20
C GLY A 255 -0.71 -24.95 16.46
N ILE A 256 -1.85 -24.36 16.85
CA ILE A 256 -2.68 -24.83 17.97
C ILE A 256 -3.22 -26.23 17.67
N THR A 257 -3.76 -26.48 16.47
CA THR A 257 -4.30 -27.78 16.06
C THR A 257 -3.21 -28.86 16.06
N VAL A 258 -2.02 -28.57 15.52
CA VAL A 258 -0.88 -29.51 15.48
C VAL A 258 -0.37 -29.79 16.89
N TYR A 259 -0.24 -28.77 17.74
CA TYR A 259 0.14 -28.94 19.14
C TYR A 259 -0.85 -29.82 19.91
N ILE A 260 -2.15 -29.59 19.73
CA ILE A 260 -3.22 -30.39 20.34
C ILE A 260 -3.15 -31.85 19.86
N ILE A 261 -3.03 -32.09 18.54
CA ILE A 261 -2.91 -33.45 17.98
C ILE A 261 -1.66 -34.17 18.51
N GLY A 262 -0.53 -33.46 18.62
CA GLY A 262 0.71 -33.99 19.21
C GLY A 262 0.53 -34.40 20.67
N LYS A 263 -0.15 -33.58 21.48
CA LYS A 263 -0.50 -33.88 22.88
C LYS A 263 -1.43 -35.09 23.00
N ILE A 264 -2.44 -35.20 22.13
CA ILE A 264 -3.39 -36.32 22.12
C ILE A 264 -2.67 -37.63 21.74
N LYS A 265 -1.76 -37.61 20.76
CA LYS A 265 -0.96 -38.80 20.40
C LYS A 265 0.01 -39.23 21.51
N LYS A 266 0.56 -38.28 22.27
CA LYS A 266 1.50 -38.57 23.37
C LYS A 266 0.81 -39.12 24.63
N ASN A 267 -0.46 -38.78 24.86
CA ASN A 267 -1.27 -39.31 25.96
C ASN A 267 -1.96 -40.66 25.67
N LYS A 268 -1.83 -41.18 24.43
CA LYS A 268 -2.34 -42.51 24.02
C LYS A 268 -1.24 -43.59 23.94
N LYS A 269 -0.01 -43.26 24.36
CA LYS A 269 1.08 -44.21 24.64
C LYS A 269 1.34 -44.19 26.13
#